data_AF-A0A258XD51-F1
#
_entry.id   AF-A0A258XD51-F1
#
_cell.length_a   1.000
_cell.length_b   1.000
_cell.length_c   1.000
_cell.angle_alpha   90.00
_cell.angle_beta   90.00
_cell.angle_gamma   90.00
#
_symmetry.space_group_name_H-M   'P 1'
#
loop_
_entity.id
_entity.type
_entity.pdbx_description
1 polymer ?
#
loop_
_entity_poly.entity_id
_entity_poly.type
_entity_poly.pdbx_seq_one_letter_code
_entity_poly.pdbx_strand_id
1 'polypeptide(L)' 'MSKIIPLADVDPELVEQLLDTAFEPERRRRTAYKVREGMEPLGNLSFAALDDAEMLAGTIQSWPVGLT' A
#
# COMPACT_ATOMS: atom_id res chain seq x y z
N MET A 1 -6.27 19.82 -2.63
CA MET A 1 -4.86 19.44 -2.81
C MET A 1 -4.59 18.19 -2.01
N SER A 2 -4.03 17.15 -2.65
CA SER A 2 -3.69 15.92 -1.94
C SER A 2 -2.47 16.11 -1.03
N LYS A 3 -2.58 15.59 0.20
CA LYS A 3 -1.49 15.58 1.19
C LYS A 3 -0.77 14.24 1.14
N ILE A 4 0.56 14.25 1.02
CA ILE A 4 1.38 13.04 1.05
C ILE A 4 1.93 12.83 2.47
N ILE A 5 1.73 11.64 3.03
CA ILE A 5 2.20 11.24 4.36
C ILE A 5 2.96 9.90 4.30
N PRO A 6 3.81 9.59 5.29
CA PRO A 6 4.36 8.25 5.45
C PRO A 6 3.24 7.20 5.52
N LEU A 7 3.42 6.06 4.85
CA LEU A 7 2.43 4.97 4.94
C LEU A 7 2.34 4.41 6.37
N ALA A 8 3.44 4.49 7.13
CA ALA A 8 3.50 4.04 8.52
C ALA A 8 2.52 4.79 9.45
N ASP A 9 2.01 5.95 9.04
CA ASP A 9 1.04 6.75 9.80
C ASP A 9 -0.42 6.38 9.45
N VAL A 10 -0.64 5.41 8.55
CA VAL A 10 -1.97 4.97 8.11
C VAL A 10 -2.27 3.59 8.69
N ASP A 11 -3.51 3.40 9.13
CA ASP A 11 -4.00 2.09 9.55
C ASP A 11 -3.84 1.07 8.39
N PRO A 12 -3.10 -0.04 8.59
CA PRO A 12 -2.93 -1.07 7.57
C PRO A 12 -4.25 -1.62 7.00
N GLU A 13 -5.33 -1.63 7.79
CA GLU A 13 -6.63 -2.10 7.32
C GLU A 13 -7.21 -1.17 6.24
N LEU A 14 -7.06 0.15 6.39
CA LEU A 14 -7.48 1.13 5.38
C LEU A 14 -6.69 0.97 4.08
N VAL A 15 -5.41 0.63 4.18
CA VAL A 15 -4.57 0.32 3.01
C VAL A 15 -5.11 -0.91 2.29
N GLU A 16 -5.42 -1.98 3.01
CA GLU A 16 -5.98 -3.20 2.40
C GLU A 16 -7.35 -2.93 1.76
N GLN A 17 -8.25 -2.19 2.44
CA GLN A 17 -9.56 -1.81 1.90
C GLN A 17 -9.45 -0.97 0.61
N LEU A 18 -8.52 -0.01 0.57
CA LEU A 18 -8.26 0.78 -0.63
C LEU A 18 -7.75 -0.10 -1.77
N LEU A 19 -6.81 -1.02 -1.50
CA LEU A 19 -6.30 -1.93 -2.52
C LEU A 19 -7.35 -2.92 -3.01
N ASP A 20 -8.22 -3.41 -2.12
CA ASP A 20 -9.40 -4.22 -2.46
C ASP A 20 -10.35 -3.44 -3.38
N THR A 21 -10.57 -2.15 -3.10
CA THR A 21 -11.41 -1.27 -3.92
C THR A 21 -10.80 -1.02 -5.30
N ALA A 22 -9.48 -0.78 -5.38
CA ALA A 22 -8.79 -0.41 -6.62
C ALA A 22 -8.50 -1.60 -7.54
N PHE A 23 -8.26 -2.79 -6.99
CA PHE A 23 -7.77 -3.96 -7.73
C PHE A 23 -8.60 -5.23 -7.54
N GLU A 24 -9.69 -5.13 -6.78
CA GLU A 24 -10.56 -6.24 -6.37
C GLU A 24 -9.88 -7.22 -5.37
N PRO A 25 -10.65 -8.03 -4.63
CA PRO A 25 -10.09 -8.97 -3.65
C PRO A 25 -9.15 -10.03 -4.23
N GLU A 26 -9.37 -10.44 -5.47
CA GLU A 26 -8.55 -11.43 -6.17
C GLU A 26 -7.12 -10.95 -6.49
N ARG A 27 -6.80 -9.66 -6.27
CA ARG A 27 -5.43 -9.12 -6.47
C ARG A 27 -4.36 -9.92 -5.73
N ARG A 28 -4.74 -10.56 -4.61
CA ARG A 28 -3.84 -11.37 -3.77
C ARG A 28 -3.25 -12.58 -4.51
N ARG A 29 -3.82 -12.97 -5.66
CA ARG A 29 -3.31 -14.02 -6.55
C ARG A 29 -2.24 -13.55 -7.53
N ARG A 30 -2.05 -12.24 -7.70
CA ARG A 30 -1.09 -11.66 -8.65
C ARG A 30 0.34 -12.01 -8.24
N THR A 31 1.23 -12.16 -9.22
CA THR A 31 2.64 -12.53 -9.00
C THR A 31 3.35 -11.63 -7.98
N ALA A 32 3.04 -10.33 -7.97
CA ALA A 32 3.60 -9.39 -6.99
C ALA A 32 3.37 -9.82 -5.53
N TYR A 33 2.23 -10.44 -5.22
CA TYR A 33 1.92 -10.94 -3.87
C TYR A 33 2.77 -12.16 -3.50
N LYS A 34 3.07 -13.03 -4.47
CA LYS A 34 3.98 -14.18 -4.27
C LYS A 34 5.41 -13.72 -4.06
N VAL A 35 5.86 -12.75 -4.86
CA VAL A 35 7.23 -12.21 -4.78
C VAL A 35 7.52 -11.55 -3.43
N ARG A 36 6.50 -11.00 -2.78
CA ARG A 36 6.59 -10.32 -1.48
C ARG A 36 6.09 -11.15 -0.30
N GLU A 37 5.83 -12.44 -0.50
CA GLU A 37 5.32 -13.32 0.56
C GLU A 37 6.29 -13.36 1.75
N GLY A 38 5.76 -13.17 2.97
CA GLY A 38 6.55 -13.14 4.20
C GLY A 38 7.40 -11.88 4.39
N MET A 39 7.23 -10.86 3.54
CA MET A 39 7.90 -9.56 3.66
C MET A 39 6.94 -8.50 4.19
N GLU A 40 7.49 -7.37 4.63
CA GLU A 40 6.77 -6.15 4.97
C GLU A 40 7.23 -5.00 4.06
N PRO A 41 6.37 -4.02 3.74
CA PRO A 41 6.77 -2.85 2.99
C PRO A 41 7.74 -1.99 3.81
N LEU A 42 8.67 -1.34 3.12
CA LEU A 42 9.61 -0.39 3.71
C LEU A 42 8.85 0.90 4.06
N GLY A 43 8.41 1.01 5.31
CA GLY A 43 7.52 2.10 5.77
C GLY A 43 8.07 3.52 5.53
N ASN A 44 9.39 3.71 5.61
CA ASN A 44 10.04 4.99 5.33
C ASN A 44 10.19 5.31 3.83
N LEU A 45 9.99 4.32 2.95
CA LEU A 45 10.01 4.46 1.49
C LEU A 45 8.62 4.20 0.88
N SER A 46 7.59 4.21 1.71
CA SER A 46 6.19 3.98 1.32
C SER A 46 5.34 5.18 1.75
N PHE A 47 4.34 5.52 0.94
CA PHE A 47 3.59 6.76 1.12
C PHE A 47 2.09 6.56 0.89
N ALA A 48 1.29 7.39 1.54
CA ALA A 48 -0.14 7.53 1.33
C ALA A 48 -0.49 8.94 0.85
N ALA A 49 -1.52 9.03 0.02
CA ALA A 49 -2.13 10.28 -0.40
C ALA A 49 -3.50 10.41 0.27
N LEU A 50 -3.72 11.53 0.96
CA LEU A 50 -5.02 11.92 1.49
C LEU A 50 -5.66 12.96 0.58
N ASP A 51 -6.97 12.90 0.40
CA ASP A 51 -7.74 13.92 -0.31
C ASP A 51 -8.09 15.12 0.59
N ASP A 52 -8.92 16.03 0.07
CA ASP A 52 -9.34 17.26 0.76
C ASP A 52 -10.24 17.00 1.98
N ALA A 53 -10.79 15.79 2.13
CA ALA A 53 -11.59 15.37 3.28
C ALA A 53 -10.77 14.52 4.27
N GLU A 54 -9.43 14.52 4.14
CA GLU A 54 -8.50 13.67 4.90
C GLU A 54 -8.73 12.16 4.71
N MET A 55 -9.39 11.77 3.63
CA MET A 55 -9.66 10.37 3.31
C MET A 55 -8.51 9.76 2.51
N LEU A 56 -8.20 8.49 2.77
CA LEU A 56 -7.16 7.76 2.05
C LEU A 56 -7.55 7.56 0.57
N ALA A 57 -6.87 8.25 -0.32
CA ALA A 57 -7.16 8.28 -1.75
C ALA A 57 -6.17 7.46 -2.59
N GLY A 58 -4.98 7.16 -2.04
CA GLY A 58 -3.95 6.41 -2.77
C GLY A 58 -2.82 5.94 -1.86
N THR A 59 -2.14 4.87 -2.27
CA THR A 59 -0.92 4.39 -1.61
C THR A 59 0.12 3.94 -2.63
N ILE A 60 1.39 4.06 -2.25
CA ILE A 60 2.51 3.40 -2.93
C ILE A 60 3.37 2.70 -1.88
N GLN A 61 3.73 1.45 -2.16
CA GLN A 61 4.46 0.59 -1.25
C GLN A 61 5.76 0.14 -1.89
N SER A 62 6.87 0.37 -1.20
CA SER A 62 8.19 -0.12 -1.59
C SER A 62 8.51 -1.40 -0.84
N TRP A 63 9.00 -2.43 -1.52
CA TRP A 63 9.24 -3.76 -0.94
C TRP A 63 10.71 -4.17 -1.10
N PRO A 64 11.34 -4.78 -0.07
CA PRO A 64 12.74 -5.17 -0.11
C PRO A 64 12.94 -6.52 -0.83
N VAL A 65 12.49 -6.62 -2.08
CA VAL A 65 12.56 -7.85 -2.87
C VAL A 65 14.00 -8.12 -3.32
N GLY A 66 14.51 -9.31 -3.02
CA GLY A 66 15.75 -9.84 -3.58
C GLY A 66 15.47 -11.12 -4.38
N LEU A 67 15.97 -11.20 -5.62
CA LEU A 67 15.98 -12.43 -6.40
C LEU A 67 17.38 -13.03 -6.28
N THR A 68 17.48 -14.24 -5.74
CA THR A 68 18.71 -15.04 -5.66
C THR A 68 18.85 -15.97 -6.85
#